data_AF-A0A4U5ZH40-F1
#
_entry.id   AF-A0A4U5ZH40-F1
#
_cell.length_a   1.000
_cell.length_b   1.000
_cell.length_c   1.000
_cell.angle_alpha   90.00
_cell.angle_beta   90.00
_cell.angle_gamma   90.00
#
_symmetry.space_group_name_H-M   'P 1'
#
loop_
_entity.id
_entity.type
_entity.pdbx_description
1 polymer ?
#
loop_
_entity_poly.entity_id
_entity_poly.type
_entity_poly.pdbx_seq_one_letter_code
_entity_poly.pdbx_strand_id
1 'polypeptide(L)'
;MCNLYNVSTNQEAIRRLTKSFDRLGNLQPSLDVYPDQMAPIVRNNGGEREAAWVRWGMPSSQKALMDAASKRADKMRAKGKDVDFNELLKMEPDRGTTNIRRVDSKHWRRWLGEANRCVVPFTRFAEPDPASAGGGRIPNAWFAGDESEPLMFFAGIWVKDWECVRKVKEGL
;
A
#
# COMPACT_ATOMS: atom_id res chain seq x y z
N MET A 1 -8.15 -8.93 -6.50
CA MET A 1 -7.83 -7.55 -6.10
C MET A 1 -6.31 -7.45 -6.03
N CYS A 2 -5.73 -6.63 -6.90
CA CYS A 2 -4.30 -6.57 -7.12
C CYS A 2 -3.54 -6.32 -5.83
N ASN A 3 -2.63 -7.24 -5.51
CA ASN A 3 -1.64 -7.11 -4.43
C ASN A 3 -0.24 -7.40 -4.97
N LEU A 4 -0.04 -7.18 -6.26
CA LEU A 4 1.26 -7.28 -6.93
C LEU A 4 1.18 -6.49 -8.23
N TYR A 5 2.08 -5.53 -8.39
CA TYR A 5 2.27 -4.86 -9.66
C TYR A 5 3.74 -4.66 -9.95
N ASN A 6 4.05 -4.34 -11.19
CA ASN A 6 5.41 -4.11 -11.64
C ASN A 6 5.56 -2.70 -12.21
N VAL A 7 6.75 -2.12 -11.99
CA VAL A 7 7.19 -0.87 -12.60
C VAL A 7 8.44 -1.16 -13.40
N SER A 8 8.30 -1.35 -14.71
CA SER A 8 9.42 -1.53 -15.65
C SER A 8 9.64 -0.28 -16.49
N THR A 9 10.17 0.77 -15.87
CA THR A 9 10.45 2.05 -16.54
C THR A 9 11.60 2.80 -15.85
N ASN A 10 11.89 4.02 -16.29
CA ASN A 10 12.87 4.90 -15.65
C ASN A 10 12.22 6.15 -15.02
N GLN A 11 12.95 6.82 -14.14
CA GLN A 11 12.51 8.02 -13.43
C GLN A 11 12.14 9.14 -14.40
N GLU A 12 12.89 9.28 -15.50
CA GLU A 12 12.67 10.33 -16.48
C GLU A 12 11.33 10.19 -17.20
N ALA A 13 10.89 8.96 -17.52
CA ALA A 13 9.57 8.70 -18.08
C ALA A 13 8.45 9.14 -17.12
N ILE A 14 8.59 8.82 -15.83
CA ILE A 14 7.65 9.24 -14.78
C ILE A 14 7.62 10.76 -14.67
N ARG A 15 8.78 11.43 -14.63
CA ARG A 15 8.90 12.89 -14.54
C ARG A 15 8.29 13.59 -15.73
N ARG A 16 8.54 13.11 -16.95
CA ARG A 16 7.99 13.71 -18.19
C ARG A 16 6.46 13.71 -18.19
N LEU A 17 5.85 12.58 -17.82
CA LEU A 17 4.38 12.47 -17.80
C LEU A 17 3.74 13.25 -16.66
N THR A 18 4.38 13.26 -15.49
CA THR A 18 3.78 13.82 -14.28
C THR A 18 4.19 15.26 -14.00
N LYS A 19 5.25 15.75 -14.65
CA LYS A 19 5.92 17.04 -14.36
C LYS A 19 6.38 17.14 -12.90
N SER A 20 6.83 16.03 -12.33
CA SER A 20 7.30 15.97 -10.95
C SER A 20 8.80 16.24 -10.84
N PHE A 21 9.22 16.78 -9.69
CA PHE A 21 10.61 16.71 -9.28
C PHE A 21 10.89 15.34 -8.65
N ASP A 22 12.13 14.89 -8.78
CA ASP A 22 12.53 13.54 -8.43
C ASP A 22 13.16 13.45 -7.04
N ARG A 23 12.58 12.60 -6.18
CA ARG A 23 13.18 12.12 -4.92
C ARG A 23 13.23 10.60 -4.84
N LEU A 24 13.03 9.89 -5.95
CA LEU A 24 13.17 8.44 -6.02
C LEU A 24 14.66 8.03 -5.96
N GLY A 25 15.58 8.88 -6.42
CA GLY A 25 16.99 8.47 -6.54
C GLY A 25 17.11 7.38 -7.59
N ASN A 26 17.66 6.20 -7.25
CA ASN A 26 17.80 5.09 -8.19
C ASN A 26 16.54 4.20 -8.23
N LEU A 27 15.75 4.31 -9.30
CA LEU A 27 14.66 3.39 -9.61
C LEU A 27 15.24 2.16 -10.34
N GLN A 28 14.92 0.97 -9.84
CA GLN A 28 15.35 -0.27 -10.48
C GLN A 28 14.73 -0.39 -11.88
N PRO A 29 15.44 -0.98 -12.87
CA PRO A 29 14.91 -1.13 -14.23
C PRO A 29 13.57 -1.88 -14.30
N SER A 30 13.36 -2.81 -13.37
CA SER A 30 12.09 -3.50 -13.15
C SER A 30 11.92 -3.74 -11.65
N LEU A 31 10.77 -3.32 -11.11
CA LEU A 31 10.46 -3.44 -9.70
C LEU A 31 9.09 -4.11 -9.53
N ASP A 32 9.09 -5.32 -8.97
CA ASP A 32 7.88 -5.93 -8.43
C ASP A 32 7.58 -5.35 -7.04
N VAL A 33 6.37 -4.85 -6.86
CA VAL A 33 5.92 -4.21 -5.64
C VAL A 33 4.85 -5.08 -4.97
N TYR A 34 5.11 -5.46 -3.72
CA TYR A 34 4.19 -6.22 -2.87
C TYR A 34 3.66 -5.37 -1.69
N PRO A 35 2.56 -5.77 -1.04
CA PRO A 35 2.04 -5.10 0.14
C PRO A 35 3.12 -4.90 1.21
N ASP A 36 3.08 -3.75 1.90
CA ASP A 36 4.02 -3.35 2.94
C ASP A 36 5.47 -3.09 2.47
N GLN A 37 5.73 -3.14 1.16
CA GLN A 37 7.01 -2.72 0.56
C GLN A 37 7.00 -1.23 0.20
N MET A 38 8.20 -0.71 -0.08
CA MET A 38 8.36 0.64 -0.63
C MET A 38 7.95 0.65 -2.11
N ALA A 39 7.16 1.66 -2.48
CA ALA A 39 6.60 1.86 -3.79
C ALA A 39 6.90 3.30 -4.25
N PRO A 40 7.27 3.51 -5.52
CA PRO A 40 7.34 4.85 -6.08
C PRO A 40 5.92 5.39 -6.26
N ILE A 41 5.69 6.64 -5.89
CA ILE A 41 4.46 7.38 -6.21
C ILE A 41 4.83 8.79 -6.67
N VAL A 42 3.92 9.47 -7.37
CA VAL A 42 3.97 10.92 -7.54
C VAL A 42 2.84 11.55 -6.72
N ARG A 43 3.21 12.35 -5.72
CA ARG A 43 2.28 12.94 -4.75
C ARG A 43 2.24 14.47 -4.84
N ASN A 44 1.12 15.05 -4.41
CA ASN A 44 1.04 16.49 -4.19
C ASN A 44 1.81 16.88 -2.92
N ASN A 45 2.68 17.89 -3.02
CA ASN A 45 3.45 18.41 -1.90
C ASN A 45 3.62 19.94 -2.06
N GLY A 46 2.94 20.74 -1.23
CA GLY A 46 3.12 22.20 -1.22
C GLY A 46 2.79 22.90 -2.55
N GLY A 47 1.88 22.36 -3.36
CA GLY A 47 1.55 22.88 -4.70
C GLY A 47 2.43 22.32 -5.82
N GLU A 48 3.45 21.54 -5.49
CA GLU A 48 4.30 20.83 -6.45
C GLU A 48 3.97 19.34 -6.51
N ARG A 49 4.51 18.67 -7.53
CA ARG A 49 4.43 17.21 -7.69
C ARG A 49 5.78 16.61 -7.38
N GLU A 50 5.81 15.67 -6.44
CA GLU A 50 7.01 15.03 -5.95
C GLU A 50 6.96 13.53 -6.24
N ALA A 51 7.95 12.99 -6.96
CA ALA A 51 8.15 11.56 -7.07
C ALA A 51 8.88 11.06 -5.82
N ALA A 52 8.25 10.23 -5.00
CA ALA A 52 8.78 9.80 -3.70
C ALA A 52 8.49 8.32 -3.43
N TRP A 53 9.36 7.72 -2.61
CA TRP A 53 9.13 6.40 -2.04
C TRP A 53 8.16 6.48 -0.86
N VAL A 54 7.12 5.66 -0.88
CA VAL A 54 6.21 5.47 0.25
C VAL A 54 5.95 3.99 0.49
N ARG A 55 5.45 3.64 1.67
CA ARG A 55 5.06 2.25 1.96
C ARG A 55 3.69 1.96 1.36
N TRP A 56 3.55 0.88 0.59
CA TRP A 56 2.26 0.48 0.03
C TRP A 56 1.39 -0.20 1.09
N GLY A 57 0.49 0.58 1.67
CA GLY A 57 -0.51 0.10 2.62
C GLY A 57 -0.99 1.23 3.51
N MET A 58 -2.12 1.83 3.16
CA MET A 58 -2.76 2.92 3.90
C MET A 58 -3.18 2.48 5.30
N PRO A 59 -3.27 3.38 6.29
CA PRO A 59 -3.65 3.00 7.65
C PRO A 59 -4.98 2.24 7.70
N SER A 60 -5.02 1.16 8.47
CA SER A 60 -6.25 0.43 8.74
C SER A 60 -7.24 1.27 9.56
N SER A 61 -8.53 0.96 9.45
CA SER A 61 -9.54 1.66 10.25
C SER A 61 -9.37 1.37 11.75
N GLN A 62 -9.73 2.33 12.60
CA GLN A 62 -9.72 2.14 14.06
C GLN A 62 -10.53 0.91 14.48
N LYS A 63 -11.68 0.66 13.83
CA LYS A 63 -12.47 -0.55 14.06
C LYS A 63 -11.69 -1.83 13.73
N ALA A 64 -10.98 -1.86 12.61
CA ALA A 64 -10.19 -3.02 12.23
C ALA A 64 -9.05 -3.30 13.24
N LEU A 65 -8.38 -2.25 13.72
CA LEU A 65 -7.34 -2.37 14.76
C LEU A 65 -7.94 -2.82 16.09
N MET A 66 -9.07 -2.26 16.50
CA MET A 66 -9.80 -2.66 17.72
C MET A 66 -10.23 -4.13 17.67
N ASP A 67 -10.79 -4.57 16.53
CA ASP A 67 -11.26 -5.94 16.33
C ASP A 67 -10.06 -6.92 16.33
N ALA A 68 -8.91 -6.53 15.76
CA ALA A 68 -7.68 -7.32 15.76
C ALA A 68 -7.06 -7.44 17.16
N ALA A 69 -6.90 -6.31 17.86
CA ALA A 69 -6.39 -6.26 19.23
C ALA A 69 -7.27 -7.05 20.20
N SER A 70 -8.60 -6.97 20.07
CA SER A 70 -9.55 -7.75 20.88
C SER A 70 -9.34 -9.25 20.69
N LYS A 71 -9.26 -9.71 19.44
CA LYS A 71 -8.98 -11.13 19.13
C LYS A 71 -7.64 -11.60 19.69
N ARG A 72 -6.63 -10.72 19.69
CA ARG A 72 -5.31 -11.01 20.24
C ARG A 72 -5.35 -11.07 21.77
N ALA A 73 -6.05 -10.15 22.41
CA ALA A 73 -6.26 -10.13 23.85
C ALA A 73 -6.98 -11.40 24.33
N ASP A 74 -8.04 -11.82 23.66
CA ASP A 74 -8.80 -13.02 24.03
C ASP A 74 -7.93 -14.28 23.96
N LYS A 75 -7.10 -14.40 22.92
CA LYS A 75 -6.12 -15.50 22.80
C LYS A 75 -5.06 -15.47 23.89
N MET A 76 -4.69 -14.30 24.40
CA MET A 76 -3.72 -14.15 25.49
C MET A 76 -4.35 -14.48 26.85
N ARG A 77 -5.57 -13.99 27.11
CA ARG A 77 -6.35 -14.31 28.31
C ARG A 77 -6.67 -15.80 28.40
N ALA A 78 -7.02 -16.44 27.27
CA ALA A 78 -7.22 -17.89 27.20
C ALA A 78 -5.96 -18.70 27.54
N LYS A 79 -4.77 -18.08 27.47
CA LYS A 79 -3.48 -18.65 27.88
C LYS A 79 -3.08 -18.23 29.31
N GLY A 80 -4.00 -17.66 30.08
CA GLY A 80 -3.77 -17.20 31.46
C GLY A 80 -2.87 -15.97 31.57
N LYS A 81 -2.66 -15.22 30.49
CA LYS A 81 -1.88 -13.97 30.55
C LYS A 81 -2.75 -12.81 30.97
N ASP A 82 -2.21 -11.97 31.86
CA ASP A 82 -2.76 -10.63 32.08
C ASP A 82 -2.52 -9.75 30.85
N VAL A 83 -3.49 -8.89 30.51
CA VAL A 83 -3.48 -8.10 29.28
C VAL A 83 -3.89 -6.67 29.57
N ASP A 84 -2.91 -5.76 29.49
CA ASP A 84 -3.20 -4.34 29.28
C ASP A 84 -3.69 -4.15 27.84
N PHE A 85 -4.98 -3.93 27.70
CA PHE A 85 -5.61 -3.79 26.39
C PHE A 85 -5.22 -2.49 25.68
N ASN A 86 -4.97 -1.40 26.42
CA ASN A 86 -4.61 -0.11 25.83
C ASN A 86 -3.20 -0.17 25.25
N GLU A 87 -2.26 -0.77 25.98
CA GLU A 87 -0.92 -1.02 25.47
C GLU A 87 -0.94 -1.98 24.28
N LEU A 88 -1.73 -3.06 24.37
CA LEU A 88 -1.89 -4.02 23.26
C LEU A 88 -2.42 -3.35 21.99
N LEU A 89 -3.46 -2.51 22.11
CA LEU A 89 -4.04 -1.78 20.99
C LEU A 89 -3.05 -0.80 20.37
N LYS A 90 -2.29 -0.08 21.20
CA LYS A 90 -1.23 0.84 20.74
C LYS A 90 -0.15 0.09 19.95
N MET A 91 0.16 -1.14 20.35
CA MET A 91 1.17 -1.99 19.72
C MET A 91 0.60 -2.95 18.67
N GLU A 92 -0.69 -2.85 18.33
CA GLU A 92 -1.34 -3.78 17.42
C GLU A 92 -0.79 -3.60 15.99
N PRO A 93 -0.29 -4.66 15.35
CA PRO A 93 0.29 -4.55 14.01
C PRO A 93 -0.74 -4.15 12.94
N ASP A 94 -0.43 -3.09 12.20
CA ASP A 94 -1.15 -2.62 11.03
C ASP A 94 -0.37 -2.94 9.74
N ARG A 95 -0.79 -3.99 9.02
CA ARG A 95 -0.21 -4.33 7.71
C ARG A 95 -0.57 -3.32 6.62
N GLY A 96 -1.52 -2.43 6.88
CA GLY A 96 -2.05 -1.46 5.95
C GLY A 96 -3.06 -2.03 4.96
N THR A 97 -3.76 -1.12 4.31
CA THR A 97 -4.78 -1.34 3.28
C THR A 97 -4.21 -0.95 1.92
N THR A 98 -4.05 -1.91 1.02
CA THR A 98 -3.49 -1.68 -0.33
C THR A 98 -4.49 -1.14 -1.34
N ASN A 99 -5.78 -1.45 -1.16
CA ASN A 99 -6.85 -1.15 -2.10
C ASN A 99 -8.06 -0.53 -1.39
N ILE A 100 -8.48 0.68 -1.80
CA ILE A 100 -9.62 1.40 -1.21
C ILE A 100 -10.83 1.29 -2.13
N ARG A 101 -11.76 0.39 -1.81
CA ARG A 101 -12.97 0.16 -2.62
C ARG A 101 -14.12 1.13 -2.33
N ARG A 102 -14.34 1.44 -1.06
CA ARG A 102 -15.47 2.23 -0.55
C ARG A 102 -14.96 3.57 -0.03
N VAL A 103 -14.66 4.49 -0.94
CA VAL A 103 -14.09 5.81 -0.62
C VAL A 103 -15.03 6.68 0.24
N ASP A 104 -16.33 6.38 0.24
CA ASP A 104 -17.37 7.05 1.01
C ASP A 104 -17.38 6.70 2.51
N SER A 105 -16.67 5.65 2.92
CA SER A 105 -16.52 5.24 4.32
C SER A 105 -15.91 6.38 5.16
N LYS A 106 -16.44 6.56 6.38
CA LYS A 106 -15.98 7.59 7.34
C LYS A 106 -14.45 7.56 7.55
N HIS A 107 -13.84 6.39 7.49
CA HIS A 107 -12.39 6.22 7.64
C HIS A 107 -11.58 6.99 6.60
N TRP A 108 -12.00 6.95 5.33
CA TRP A 108 -11.20 7.52 4.22
C TRP A 108 -11.47 9.01 3.99
N ARG A 109 -12.62 9.53 4.42
CA ARG A 109 -13.05 10.92 4.16
C ARG A 109 -11.98 11.97 4.50
N ARG A 110 -11.20 11.74 5.57
CA ARG A 110 -10.12 12.62 6.03
C ARG A 110 -8.94 12.75 5.05
N TRP A 111 -8.84 11.88 4.05
CA TRP A 111 -7.75 11.83 3.07
C TRP A 111 -8.24 11.88 1.61
N LEU A 112 -9.47 12.36 1.37
CA LEU A 112 -9.98 12.52 -0.01
C LEU A 112 -9.63 13.88 -0.63
N GLY A 113 -9.06 14.79 0.17
CA GLY A 113 -8.60 16.10 -0.28
C GLY A 113 -7.39 16.01 -1.21
N GLU A 114 -7.14 17.08 -1.96
CA GLU A 114 -6.07 17.15 -2.95
C GLU A 114 -4.68 16.85 -2.38
N ALA A 115 -4.40 17.30 -1.17
CA ALA A 115 -3.12 17.08 -0.50
C ALA A 115 -2.77 15.60 -0.32
N ASN A 116 -3.78 14.72 -0.26
CA ASN A 116 -3.61 13.28 -0.09
C ASN A 116 -3.68 12.50 -1.40
N ARG A 117 -3.79 13.16 -2.56
CA ARG A 117 -3.81 12.49 -3.86
C ARG A 117 -2.40 12.16 -4.32
N CYS A 118 -2.26 10.98 -4.93
CA CYS A 118 -1.07 10.60 -5.67
C CYS A 118 -1.44 9.79 -6.89
N VAL A 119 -0.50 9.64 -7.81
CA VAL A 119 -0.55 8.69 -8.90
C VAL A 119 0.55 7.65 -8.68
N VAL A 120 0.20 6.37 -8.83
CA VAL A 120 1.12 5.25 -8.58
C VAL A 120 1.55 4.66 -9.92
N PRO A 121 2.79 4.90 -10.40
CA PRO A 121 3.25 4.37 -11.67
C PRO A 121 3.26 2.84 -11.67
N PHE A 122 2.84 2.24 -12.78
CA PHE A 122 2.96 0.81 -13.07
C PHE A 122 3.04 0.58 -14.59
N THR A 123 3.60 -0.55 -15.01
CA THR A 123 3.58 -1.01 -16.42
C THR A 123 2.67 -2.21 -16.60
N ARG A 124 2.60 -3.07 -15.58
CA ARG A 124 1.65 -4.18 -15.49
C ARG A 124 1.24 -4.48 -14.05
N PHE A 125 0.12 -5.15 -13.87
CA PHE A 125 -0.35 -5.61 -12.57
C PHE A 125 -0.85 -7.05 -12.61
N ALA A 126 -0.87 -7.71 -11.47
CA ALA A 126 -1.24 -9.11 -11.36
C ALA A 126 -2.51 -9.31 -10.52
N GLU A 127 -3.31 -10.28 -10.95
CA GLU A 127 -4.39 -10.85 -10.15
C GLU A 127 -4.18 -12.36 -9.98
N PRO A 128 -4.54 -12.95 -8.82
CA PRO A 128 -4.50 -14.39 -8.65
C PRO A 128 -5.39 -15.08 -9.67
N ASP A 129 -4.86 -16.12 -10.32
CA ASP A 129 -5.57 -16.92 -11.32
C ASP A 129 -5.83 -18.34 -10.78
N PRO A 130 -6.89 -18.52 -9.97
CA PRO A 130 -7.21 -19.83 -9.39
C PRO A 130 -7.64 -20.86 -10.44
N ALA A 131 -8.11 -20.43 -11.62
CA ALA A 131 -8.55 -21.34 -12.67
C ALA A 131 -7.36 -22.12 -13.25
N SER A 132 -6.17 -21.52 -13.24
CA SER A 132 -4.93 -22.14 -13.75
C SER A 132 -4.13 -22.88 -12.67
N ALA A 133 -4.63 -22.98 -11.43
CA ALA A 133 -3.84 -23.51 -10.31
C ALA A 133 -3.57 -25.02 -10.36
N GLY A 134 -4.42 -25.81 -11.04
CA GLY A 134 -4.21 -27.25 -11.22
C GLY A 134 -3.98 -28.05 -9.93
N GLY A 135 -4.47 -27.57 -8.78
CA GLY A 135 -4.25 -28.18 -7.45
C GLY A 135 -2.98 -27.73 -6.71
N GLY A 136 -2.17 -26.85 -7.31
CA GLY A 136 -0.95 -26.28 -6.73
C GLY A 136 -1.09 -24.82 -6.27
N ARG A 137 0.04 -24.13 -6.17
CA ARG A 137 0.07 -22.69 -5.86
C ARG A 137 -0.67 -21.92 -6.95
N ILE A 138 -1.61 -21.07 -6.55
CA ILE A 138 -2.34 -20.19 -7.46
C ILE A 138 -1.34 -19.29 -8.21
N PRO A 139 -1.23 -19.40 -9.55
CA PRO A 139 -0.40 -18.51 -10.35
C PRO A 139 -1.02 -17.11 -10.43
N ASN A 140 -0.27 -16.17 -11.01
CA ASN A 140 -0.77 -14.83 -11.31
C ASN A 140 -1.05 -14.72 -12.80
N ALA A 141 -2.19 -14.09 -13.15
CA ALA A 141 -2.42 -13.53 -14.47
C ALA A 141 -1.97 -12.07 -14.47
N TRP A 142 -1.20 -11.67 -15.49
CA TRP A 142 -0.66 -10.32 -15.63
C TRP A 142 -1.44 -9.52 -16.68
N PHE A 143 -1.65 -8.24 -16.38
CA PHE A 143 -2.41 -7.30 -17.20
C PHE A 143 -1.57 -6.04 -17.44
N ALA A 144 -1.56 -5.57 -18.67
CA ALA A 144 -0.90 -4.34 -19.11
C ALA A 144 -1.85 -3.54 -20.01
N GLY A 145 -1.46 -2.32 -20.38
CA GLY A 145 -2.27 -1.47 -21.26
C GLY A 145 -2.37 -2.04 -22.67
N ASP A 146 -1.23 -2.55 -23.15
CA ASP A 146 -1.07 -3.31 -24.39
C ASP A 146 0.24 -4.14 -24.28
N GLU A 147 0.62 -4.83 -25.36
CA GLU A 147 1.81 -5.68 -25.42
C GLU A 147 3.14 -4.94 -25.18
N SER A 148 3.17 -3.61 -25.31
CA SER A 148 4.36 -2.80 -25.04
C SER A 148 4.56 -2.48 -23.55
N GLU A 149 3.62 -2.88 -22.68
CA GLU A 149 3.59 -2.56 -21.24
C GLU A 149 3.82 -1.06 -20.94
N PRO A 150 3.00 -0.14 -21.51
CA PRO A 150 3.23 1.28 -21.38
C PRO A 150 3.11 1.74 -19.92
N LEU A 151 3.81 2.83 -19.58
CA LEU A 151 3.69 3.46 -18.27
C LEU A 151 2.28 4.01 -18.05
N MET A 152 1.60 3.46 -17.05
CA MET A 152 0.27 3.84 -16.58
C MET A 152 0.30 4.21 -15.10
N PHE A 153 -0.85 4.62 -14.56
CA PHE A 153 -0.95 5.06 -13.18
C PHE A 153 -2.24 4.57 -12.50
N PHE A 154 -2.12 4.01 -11.29
CA PHE A 154 -3.28 3.88 -10.41
C PHE A 154 -3.59 5.24 -9.77
N ALA A 155 -4.88 5.51 -9.56
CA ALA A 155 -5.31 6.60 -8.70
C ALA A 155 -5.07 6.23 -7.24
N GLY A 156 -4.20 6.98 -6.56
CA GLY A 156 -3.77 6.69 -5.20
C GLY A 156 -4.21 7.74 -4.18
N ILE A 157 -4.27 7.30 -2.92
CA ILE A 157 -4.34 8.15 -1.74
C ILE A 157 -3.07 7.87 -0.93
N TRP A 158 -2.45 8.92 -0.39
CA TRP A 158 -1.25 8.83 0.44
C TRP A 158 -1.40 9.66 1.73
N VAL A 159 -0.63 9.30 2.75
CA VAL A 159 -0.55 10.02 4.03
C VAL A 159 0.92 10.24 4.37
N LYS A 160 1.20 11.45 4.86
CA LYS A 160 2.53 11.83 5.34
C LYS A 160 2.69 11.44 6.81
N ASP A 161 3.88 11.00 7.18
CA ASP A 161 4.35 10.85 8.56
C ASP A 161 3.38 10.06 9.48
N TRP A 162 2.77 8.98 8.94
CA TRP A 162 1.91 8.11 9.73
C TRP A 162 2.74 7.12 10.53
N GLU A 163 2.55 7.13 11.85
CA GLU A 163 3.23 6.25 12.79
C GLU A 163 2.31 5.09 13.19
N CYS A 164 2.78 3.86 12.98
CA CYS A 164 2.12 2.66 13.48
C CYS A 164 3.09 1.47 13.49
N VAL A 165 2.74 0.45 14.27
CA VAL A 165 3.46 -0.82 14.25
C VAL A 165 3.12 -1.56 12.96
N ARG A 166 4.04 -1.62 11.98
CA ARG A 166 3.78 -2.35 10.72
C ARG A 166 3.93 -3.86 10.88
N LYS A 167 4.93 -4.26 11.66
CA LYS A 167 5.15 -5.65 12.09
C LYS A 167 5.54 -5.67 13.56
N VAL A 168 5.13 -6.69 14.30
CA VAL A 168 5.47 -6.86 15.73
C VAL A 168 6.97 -6.68 16.00
N LYS A 169 7.82 -7.21 15.10
CA LYS A 169 9.28 -7.15 15.23
C LYS A 169 9.90 -5.76 14.94
N GLU A 170 9.17 -4.89 14.25
CA GLU A 170 9.64 -3.56 13.86
C GLU A 170 9.38 -2.53 14.97
N GLY A 171 8.44 -2.80 15.90
CA GLY A 171 8.06 -1.85 16.94
C GLY A 171 7.22 -0.70 16.40
N LEU A 172 7.05 0.34 17.22
CA LEU A 172 6.53 1.66 16.80
C LEU A 172 7.62 2.42 16.05
#